data_AF-A0A5K7X8H4-F1
#
_entry.id   AF-A0A5K7X8H4-F1
#
_cell.length_a   1.000
_cell.length_b   1.000
_cell.length_c   1.000
_cell.angle_alpha   90.00
_cell.angle_beta   90.00
_cell.angle_gamma   90.00
#
_symmetry.space_group_name_H-M   'P 1'
#
loop_
_entity.id
_entity.type
_entity.pdbx_description
1 polymer ?
#
loop_
_entity_poly.entity_id
_entity_poly.type
_entity_poly.pdbx_seq_one_letter_code
_entity_poly.pdbx_strand_id
1 'polypeptide(L)'
;MPAEETPRTPPTLGADGRILEGIVTTLNAVGGVNVSPMGPIVDDSLDRLWLRPFRTSTTYRNLKRTGRGVFHVTDDVELLAQAAVGQPTPLPRFATTPAGDAIILAGACRWYAFEIESLDDAEERTSIVAKVTDRGTLREFLGFNRAQHAVLEAAILATRVHLTGAAVVLAEYDRLQIAVDKTGAAAEHRALAFLRSHVSRAGEQAGQQQ
;
A
#
# COMPACT_ATOMS: atom_id res chain seq x y z
N MET A 1 36.40 -8.75 -12.54
CA MET A 1 35.15 -8.59 -13.31
C MET A 1 34.03 -8.95 -12.35
N PRO A 2 33.16 -8.02 -11.94
CA PRO A 2 31.99 -8.42 -11.16
C PRO A 2 31.16 -9.33 -12.07
N ALA A 3 30.72 -10.48 -11.55
CA ALA A 3 29.82 -11.36 -12.27
C ALA A 3 28.59 -10.55 -12.69
N GLU A 4 28.19 -10.62 -13.97
CA GLU A 4 26.88 -10.17 -14.39
C GLU A 4 25.85 -10.94 -13.58
N GLU A 5 25.31 -10.32 -12.53
CA GLU A 5 24.18 -10.87 -11.79
C GLU A 5 23.02 -10.99 -12.77
N THR A 6 22.59 -12.22 -13.00
CA THR A 6 21.40 -12.49 -13.82
C THR A 6 20.23 -11.66 -13.27
N PRO A 7 19.50 -10.90 -14.12
CA PRO A 7 18.36 -10.11 -13.67
C PRO A 7 17.38 -10.99 -12.89
N ARG A 8 17.14 -10.65 -11.62
CA ARG A 8 16.24 -11.43 -10.77
C ARG A 8 14.80 -11.26 -11.25
N THR A 9 14.21 -12.35 -11.70
CA THR A 9 12.83 -12.41 -12.16
C THR A 9 11.88 -12.50 -10.96
N PRO A 10 10.72 -11.81 -10.97
CA PRO A 10 9.69 -12.02 -9.94
C PRO A 10 9.12 -13.44 -9.99
N PRO A 11 8.58 -13.95 -8.87
CA PRO A 11 7.82 -15.19 -8.90
C PRO A 11 6.56 -15.03 -9.77
N THR A 12 6.08 -16.13 -10.32
CA THR A 12 4.98 -16.15 -11.28
C THR A 12 3.63 -16.09 -10.57
N LEU A 13 2.85 -15.04 -10.82
CA LEU A 13 1.52 -14.87 -10.24
C LEU A 13 0.62 -16.08 -10.53
N GLY A 14 0.03 -16.67 -9.48
CA GLY A 14 -0.84 -17.84 -9.58
C GLY A 14 -0.12 -19.19 -9.60
N ALA A 15 1.22 -19.19 -9.59
CA ALA A 15 2.04 -20.37 -9.36
C ALA A 15 2.78 -20.23 -8.01
N ASP A 16 4.01 -19.71 -8.04
CA ASP A 16 4.86 -19.48 -6.86
C ASP A 16 4.78 -18.03 -6.35
N GLY A 17 4.06 -17.16 -7.05
CA GLY A 17 3.94 -15.73 -6.75
C GLY A 17 2.51 -15.25 -6.51
N ARG A 18 2.42 -14.14 -5.78
CA ARG A 18 1.16 -13.39 -5.50
C ARG A 18 1.45 -11.92 -5.22
N ILE A 19 0.44 -11.07 -5.36
CA ILE A 19 0.48 -9.70 -4.84
C ILE A 19 -0.02 -9.72 -3.41
N LEU A 20 0.74 -9.10 -2.50
CA LEU A 20 0.34 -8.94 -1.11
C LEU A 20 0.02 -7.48 -0.83
N GLU A 21 -1.25 -7.18 -0.54
CA GLU A 21 -1.67 -5.83 -0.19
C GLU A 21 -1.16 -5.45 1.20
N GLY A 22 -0.51 -4.31 1.29
CA GLY A 22 0.03 -3.79 2.54
C GLY A 22 0.39 -2.32 2.44
N ILE A 23 1.14 -1.85 3.44
CA ILE A 23 1.56 -0.45 3.52
C ILE A 23 3.09 -0.37 3.53
N VAL A 24 3.64 0.49 2.68
CA VAL A 24 5.05 0.84 2.70
C VAL A 24 5.24 2.16 3.43
N THR A 25 6.18 2.18 4.38
CA THR A 25 6.76 3.42 4.89
C THR A 25 8.11 3.68 4.22
N THR A 26 8.33 4.93 3.84
CA THR A 26 9.61 5.42 3.33
C THR A 26 9.93 6.79 3.91
N LEU A 27 11.19 7.19 3.90
CA LEU A 27 11.63 8.48 4.41
C LEU A 27 11.94 9.46 3.30
N ASN A 28 11.45 10.69 3.48
CA ASN A 28 11.82 11.82 2.63
C ASN A 28 13.26 12.30 2.97
N ALA A 29 13.77 13.30 2.24
CA ALA A 29 15.15 13.80 2.42
C ALA A 29 15.41 14.45 3.79
N VAL A 30 14.36 14.86 4.50
CA VAL A 30 14.43 15.50 5.82
C VAL A 30 13.94 14.57 6.94
N GLY A 31 13.81 13.27 6.67
CA GLY A 31 13.38 12.26 7.65
C GLY A 31 11.87 12.16 7.89
N GLY A 32 11.05 12.90 7.13
CA GLY A 32 9.60 12.79 7.20
C GLY A 32 9.08 11.47 6.61
N VAL A 33 8.12 10.84 7.29
CA VAL A 33 7.59 9.52 6.91
C VAL A 33 6.47 9.67 5.88
N ASN A 34 6.62 9.00 4.74
CA ASN A 34 5.56 8.78 3.76
C ASN A 34 4.90 7.42 4.03
N VAL A 35 3.57 7.38 4.05
CA VAL A 35 2.78 6.16 4.29
C VAL A 35 1.91 5.93 3.06
N SER A 36 2.07 4.80 2.38
CA SER A 36 1.41 4.54 1.10
C SER A 36 1.09 3.06 0.92
N PRO A 37 -0.10 2.69 0.39
CA PRO A 37 -0.40 1.32 0.03
C PRO A 37 0.54 0.82 -1.07
N MET A 38 0.85 -0.47 -1.03
CA MET A 38 1.66 -1.12 -2.05
C MET A 38 1.30 -2.60 -2.11
N GLY A 39 1.26 -3.13 -3.34
CA GLY A 39 1.14 -4.55 -3.62
C GLY A 39 2.45 -5.11 -4.21
N PRO A 40 3.50 -5.39 -3.41
CA PRO A 40 4.64 -6.15 -3.90
C PRO A 40 4.21 -7.52 -4.41
N ILE A 41 4.88 -7.99 -5.45
CA ILE A 41 4.87 -9.40 -5.81
C ILE A 41 5.82 -10.12 -4.85
N VAL A 42 5.35 -11.22 -4.26
CA VAL A 42 6.06 -12.01 -3.23
C VAL A 42 5.85 -13.51 -3.44
N ASP A 43 6.74 -14.31 -2.87
CA ASP A 43 6.61 -15.76 -2.68
C ASP A 43 6.24 -16.10 -1.22
N ASP A 44 6.37 -17.37 -0.82
CA ASP A 44 6.13 -17.83 0.55
C ASP A 44 7.21 -17.42 1.57
N SER A 45 8.44 -17.18 1.12
CA SER A 45 9.54 -16.79 2.01
C SER A 45 9.42 -15.34 2.47
N LEU A 46 8.87 -14.47 1.60
CA LEU A 46 8.94 -13.01 1.72
C LEU A 46 10.37 -12.51 1.95
N ASP A 47 11.39 -13.23 1.47
CA ASP A 47 12.78 -12.77 1.54
C ASP A 47 13.05 -11.60 0.58
N ARG A 48 12.18 -11.45 -0.41
CA ARG A 48 12.27 -10.44 -1.47
C ARG A 48 10.90 -9.89 -1.82
N LEU A 49 10.88 -8.62 -2.17
CA LEU A 49 9.70 -7.88 -2.60
C LEU A 49 9.97 -7.27 -3.98
N TRP A 50 9.10 -7.57 -4.95
CA TRP A 50 9.14 -6.93 -6.26
C TRP A 50 8.11 -5.81 -6.31
N LEU A 51 8.59 -4.58 -6.18
CA LEU A 51 7.78 -3.37 -6.08
C LEU A 51 7.66 -2.72 -7.46
N ARG A 52 6.46 -2.20 -7.75
CA ARG A 52 6.16 -1.49 -9.01
C ARG A 52 5.48 -0.14 -8.77
N PRO A 53 6.12 0.79 -8.02
CA PRO A 53 5.52 2.09 -7.75
C PRO A 53 5.42 2.94 -9.04
N PHE A 54 4.42 3.83 -9.10
CA PHE A 54 4.39 4.87 -10.13
C PHE A 54 5.59 5.82 -9.97
N ARG A 55 6.20 6.24 -11.09
CA ARG A 55 7.35 7.17 -11.09
C ARG A 55 7.03 8.54 -10.49
N THR A 56 5.76 8.92 -10.51
CA THR A 56 5.26 10.18 -9.92
C THR A 56 5.06 10.07 -8.41
N SER A 57 5.07 8.86 -7.83
CA SER A 57 4.78 8.65 -6.41
C SER A 57 5.91 9.13 -5.50
N THR A 58 5.55 9.56 -4.29
CA THR A 58 6.52 9.87 -3.23
C THR A 58 7.28 8.62 -2.79
N THR A 59 6.63 7.46 -2.74
CA THR A 59 7.26 6.17 -2.46
C THR A 59 8.42 5.89 -3.41
N TYR A 60 8.20 6.00 -4.73
CA TYR A 60 9.26 5.82 -5.73
C TYR A 60 10.43 6.78 -5.52
N ARG A 61 10.15 8.09 -5.38
CA ARG A 61 11.20 9.11 -5.18
C ARG A 61 12.02 8.86 -3.92
N ASN A 62 11.38 8.41 -2.85
CA ASN A 62 12.06 8.07 -1.61
C ASN A 62 12.93 6.82 -1.79
N LEU A 63 12.37 5.74 -2.35
CA LEU A 63 13.08 4.50 -2.62
C LEU A 63 14.31 4.72 -3.50
N LYS A 64 14.19 5.46 -4.60
CA LYS A 64 15.31 5.78 -5.50
C LYS A 64 16.42 6.57 -4.80
N ARG A 65 16.10 7.38 -3.79
CA ARG A 65 17.08 8.16 -3.03
C ARG A 65 17.73 7.37 -1.89
N THR A 66 16.92 6.70 -1.09
CA THR A 66 17.37 6.10 0.18
C THR A 66 17.72 4.64 0.06
N GLY A 67 17.24 3.95 -0.98
CA GLY A 67 17.41 2.51 -1.15
C GLY A 67 16.71 1.68 -0.07
N ARG A 68 15.85 2.27 0.76
CA ARG A 68 15.34 1.64 1.99
C ARG A 68 13.87 1.93 2.23
N GLY A 69 13.17 0.96 2.79
CA GLY A 69 11.79 1.10 3.24
C GLY A 69 11.37 -0.04 4.15
N VAL A 70 10.13 0.02 4.63
CA VAL A 70 9.52 -1.07 5.39
C VAL A 70 8.15 -1.39 4.82
N PHE A 71 7.92 -2.66 4.47
CA PHE A 71 6.62 -3.17 4.05
C PHE A 71 5.89 -3.76 5.26
N HIS A 72 4.60 -3.45 5.39
CA HIS A 72 3.78 -3.86 6.52
C HIS A 72 2.58 -4.67 6.05
N VAL A 73 2.36 -5.79 6.72
CA VAL A 73 1.07 -6.50 6.68
C VAL A 73 0.23 -5.95 7.81
N THR A 74 -0.96 -5.44 7.48
CA THR A 74 -1.90 -4.85 8.44
C THR A 74 -3.33 -5.19 8.05
N ASP A 75 -4.20 -5.38 9.04
CA ASP A 75 -5.66 -5.41 8.87
C ASP A 75 -6.32 -4.05 9.20
N ASP A 76 -5.53 -2.99 9.40
CA ASP A 76 -6.02 -1.62 9.57
C ASP A 76 -6.45 -1.02 8.23
N VAL A 77 -7.69 -1.30 7.85
CA VAL A 77 -8.26 -0.81 6.58
C VAL A 77 -8.62 0.67 6.59
N GLU A 78 -8.78 1.28 7.77
CA GLU A 78 -9.01 2.72 7.87
C GLU A 78 -7.73 3.49 7.51
N LEU A 79 -6.57 3.04 8.00
CA LEU A 79 -5.28 3.56 7.58
C LEU A 79 -5.04 3.35 6.08
N LEU A 80 -5.35 2.16 5.55
CA LEU A 80 -5.20 1.85 4.13
C LEU A 80 -6.06 2.78 3.26
N ALA A 81 -7.33 2.96 3.62
CA ALA A 81 -8.26 3.83 2.91
C ALA A 81 -7.77 5.29 2.86
N GLN A 82 -7.27 5.82 3.99
CA GLN A 82 -6.68 7.15 4.04
C GLN A 82 -5.43 7.26 3.17
N ALA A 83 -4.53 6.28 3.29
CA ALA A 83 -3.25 6.27 2.59
C ALA A 83 -3.40 6.09 1.05
N ALA A 84 -4.50 5.50 0.59
CA ALA A 84 -4.76 5.29 -0.84
C ALA A 84 -5.01 6.59 -1.60
N VAL A 85 -5.68 7.55 -0.95
CA VAL A 85 -6.13 8.81 -1.59
C VAL A 85 -5.34 10.04 -1.11
N GLY A 86 -4.32 9.85 -0.27
CA GLY A 86 -3.48 10.92 0.25
C GLY A 86 -2.63 10.48 1.43
N GLN A 87 -2.00 11.44 2.11
CA GLN A 87 -1.29 11.16 3.35
C GLN A 87 -2.29 11.06 4.52
N PRO A 88 -2.27 9.99 5.34
CA PRO A 88 -3.12 9.89 6.52
C PRO A 88 -2.97 11.09 7.45
N THR A 89 -4.10 11.63 7.91
CA THR A 89 -4.16 12.77 8.82
C THR A 89 -5.19 12.49 9.92
N PRO A 90 -4.76 12.33 11.18
CA PRO A 90 -3.38 12.40 11.67
C PRO A 90 -2.50 11.26 11.15
N LEU A 91 -1.19 11.44 11.22
CA LEU A 91 -0.25 10.35 10.95
C LEU A 91 -0.46 9.20 11.95
N PRO A 92 -0.28 7.93 11.53
CA PRO A 92 -0.37 6.80 12.44
C PRO A 92 0.77 6.83 13.46
N ARG A 93 0.61 6.05 14.55
CA ARG A 93 1.70 5.87 15.51
C ARG A 93 2.82 5.03 14.89
N PHE A 94 4.03 5.53 15.01
CA PHE A 94 5.24 4.84 14.58
C PHE A 94 6.01 4.24 15.77
N ALA A 95 6.81 3.22 15.48
CA ALA A 95 7.85 2.68 16.34
C ALA A 95 9.13 2.48 15.52
N THR A 96 10.21 2.08 16.17
CA THR A 96 11.46 1.68 15.50
C THR A 96 11.61 0.17 15.54
N THR A 97 12.36 -0.39 14.59
CA THR A 97 12.88 -1.76 14.68
C THR A 97 13.71 -1.94 15.95
N PRO A 98 13.92 -3.18 16.43
CA PRO A 98 14.83 -3.45 17.56
C PRO A 98 16.25 -2.93 17.33
N ALA A 99 16.74 -2.96 16.09
CA ALA A 99 18.02 -2.40 15.69
C ALA A 99 18.02 -0.85 15.64
N GLY A 100 16.85 -0.21 15.69
CA GLY A 100 16.70 1.25 15.68
C GLY A 100 16.93 1.92 14.33
N ASP A 101 17.00 1.14 13.24
CA ASP A 101 17.45 1.58 11.92
C ASP A 101 16.32 1.83 10.91
N ALA A 102 15.08 1.40 11.22
CA ALA A 102 13.92 1.64 10.38
C ALA A 102 12.66 2.00 11.17
N ILE A 103 11.76 2.75 10.52
CA ILE A 103 10.50 3.22 11.09
C ILE A 103 9.35 2.29 10.67
N ILE A 104 8.71 1.69 11.67
CA ILE A 104 7.61 0.74 11.49
C ILE A 104 6.27 1.31 11.95
N LEU A 105 5.18 0.86 11.34
CA LEU A 105 3.82 1.16 11.82
C LEU A 105 3.55 0.36 13.10
N ALA A 106 3.32 1.06 14.21
CA ALA A 106 3.14 0.42 15.52
C ALA A 106 1.87 -0.44 15.61
N GLY A 107 0.89 -0.21 14.71
CA GLY A 107 -0.36 -0.97 14.63
C GLY A 107 -0.37 -2.09 13.58
N ALA A 108 0.72 -2.32 12.85
CA ALA A 108 0.79 -3.40 11.86
C ALA A 108 0.81 -4.78 12.53
N CYS A 109 0.46 -5.83 11.78
CA CYS A 109 0.58 -7.21 12.25
C CYS A 109 2.04 -7.70 12.12
N ARG A 110 2.61 -7.48 10.94
CA ARG A 110 4.00 -7.85 10.61
C ARG A 110 4.66 -6.74 9.82
N TRP A 111 5.98 -6.68 9.89
CA TRP A 111 6.79 -5.75 9.12
C TRP A 111 8.01 -6.45 8.53
N TYR A 112 8.48 -5.92 7.40
CA TYR A 112 9.61 -6.40 6.63
C TYR A 112 10.43 -5.18 6.21
N ALA A 113 11.52 -4.92 6.93
CA ALA A 113 12.48 -3.90 6.53
C ALA A 113 13.27 -4.42 5.32
N PHE A 114 13.52 -3.55 4.35
CA PHE A 114 14.16 -3.95 3.10
C PHE A 114 15.14 -2.91 2.57
N GLU A 115 16.10 -3.41 1.80
CA GLU A 115 17.01 -2.61 0.99
C GLU A 115 16.82 -2.94 -0.50
N ILE A 116 16.91 -1.93 -1.36
CA ILE A 116 16.83 -2.09 -2.81
C ILE A 116 18.10 -2.75 -3.30
N GLU A 117 17.97 -3.90 -3.95
CA GLU A 117 19.07 -4.53 -4.68
C GLU A 117 19.17 -4.02 -6.11
N SER A 118 18.04 -3.83 -6.78
CA SER A 118 18.02 -3.29 -8.14
C SER A 118 16.78 -2.43 -8.40
N LEU A 119 16.94 -1.45 -9.28
CA LEU A 119 15.89 -0.55 -9.73
C LEU A 119 16.05 -0.35 -11.24
N ASP A 120 15.03 -0.75 -11.98
CA ASP A 120 14.86 -0.46 -13.40
C ASP A 120 13.67 0.48 -13.59
N ASP A 121 13.94 1.67 -14.11
CA ASP A 121 12.97 2.71 -14.42
C ASP A 121 13.04 3.18 -15.88
N ALA A 122 13.57 2.35 -16.78
CA ALA A 122 13.66 2.65 -18.21
C ALA A 122 12.26 2.80 -18.84
N GLU A 123 11.33 1.95 -18.43
CA GLU A 123 9.93 2.00 -18.88
C GLU A 123 9.03 2.83 -17.93
N GLU A 124 7.76 2.98 -18.31
CA GLU A 124 6.76 3.64 -17.46
C GLU A 124 6.49 2.83 -16.18
N ARG A 125 6.50 1.49 -16.28
CA ARG A 125 6.36 0.58 -15.15
C ARG A 125 7.74 0.32 -14.53
N THR A 126 7.98 0.88 -13.36
CA THR A 126 9.22 0.62 -12.62
C THR A 126 9.25 -0.81 -12.10
N SER A 127 10.44 -1.39 -12.05
CA SER A 127 10.70 -2.69 -11.43
C SER A 127 11.80 -2.51 -10.38
N ILE A 128 11.41 -2.58 -9.11
CA ILE A 128 12.34 -2.49 -7.98
C ILE A 128 12.38 -3.84 -7.28
N VAL A 129 13.56 -4.44 -7.19
CA VAL A 129 13.80 -5.65 -6.39
C VAL A 129 14.36 -5.22 -5.05
N ALA A 130 13.64 -5.55 -3.97
CA ALA A 130 14.07 -5.27 -2.62
C ALA A 130 14.34 -6.58 -1.87
N LYS A 131 15.46 -6.67 -1.15
CA LYS A 131 15.78 -7.77 -0.24
C LYS A 131 15.36 -7.39 1.17
N VAL A 132 14.64 -8.28 1.83
CA VAL A 132 14.28 -8.13 3.24
C VAL A 132 15.54 -8.34 4.09
N THR A 133 15.85 -7.35 4.93
CA THR A 133 17.02 -7.33 5.80
C THR A 133 16.66 -7.63 7.25
N ASP A 134 15.44 -7.29 7.67
CA ASP A 134 14.92 -7.57 9.00
C ASP A 134 13.39 -7.73 8.94
N ARG A 135 12.80 -8.46 9.88
CA ARG A 135 11.35 -8.68 9.96
C ARG A 135 10.90 -8.94 11.39
N GLY A 136 9.63 -8.65 11.65
CA GLY A 136 9.04 -8.92 12.96
C GLY A 136 7.53 -9.06 12.92
N THR A 137 7.00 -9.67 13.98
CA THR A 137 5.57 -9.75 14.27
C THR A 137 5.28 -8.88 15.48
N LEU A 138 4.30 -7.98 15.35
CA LEU A 138 3.87 -7.07 16.41
C LEU A 138 2.59 -7.55 17.08
N ARG A 139 1.65 -8.07 16.28
CA ARG A 139 0.39 -8.65 16.73
C ARG A 139 -0.12 -9.66 15.72
N GLU A 140 -1.09 -10.45 16.15
CA GLU A 140 -1.80 -11.36 15.26
C GLU A 140 -2.65 -10.59 14.23
N PHE A 141 -2.76 -11.17 13.05
CA PHE A 141 -3.72 -10.76 12.04
C PHE A 141 -5.09 -11.33 12.41
N LEU A 142 -6.12 -10.50 12.39
CA LEU A 142 -7.46 -10.91 12.83
C LEU A 142 -7.99 -12.13 12.08
N GLY A 143 -7.80 -12.17 10.76
CA GLY A 143 -8.37 -13.17 9.87
C GLY A 143 -9.14 -12.53 8.72
N PHE A 144 -9.78 -13.34 7.89
CA PHE A 144 -10.55 -12.82 6.77
C PHE A 144 -11.83 -12.14 7.24
N ASN A 145 -12.00 -10.87 6.88
CA ASN A 145 -13.20 -10.11 7.11
C ASN A 145 -13.68 -9.51 5.78
N ARG A 146 -14.94 -9.78 5.41
CA ARG A 146 -15.49 -9.36 4.12
C ARG A 146 -15.63 -7.84 4.00
N ALA A 147 -15.87 -7.13 5.10
CA ALA A 147 -15.92 -5.68 5.11
C ALA A 147 -14.52 -5.07 4.91
N GLN A 148 -13.48 -5.67 5.49
CA GLN A 148 -12.10 -5.27 5.24
C GLN A 148 -11.72 -5.44 3.76
N HIS A 149 -12.07 -6.58 3.17
CA HIS A 149 -11.87 -6.79 1.73
C HIS A 149 -12.67 -5.77 0.89
N ALA A 150 -13.91 -5.46 1.27
CA ALA A 150 -14.72 -4.48 0.57
C ALA A 150 -14.15 -3.06 0.65
N VAL A 151 -13.59 -2.66 1.80
CA VAL A 151 -12.89 -1.37 1.95
C VAL A 151 -11.62 -1.32 1.12
N LEU A 152 -10.87 -2.43 1.05
CA LEU A 152 -9.67 -2.54 0.20
C LEU A 152 -10.02 -2.33 -1.29
N GLU A 153 -11.05 -3.01 -1.80
CA GLU A 153 -11.56 -2.80 -3.16
C GLU A 153 -12.04 -1.36 -3.37
N ALA A 154 -12.76 -0.80 -2.40
CA ALA A 154 -13.22 0.58 -2.47
C ALA A 154 -12.04 1.55 -2.58
N ALA A 155 -10.97 1.34 -1.82
CA ALA A 155 -9.77 2.18 -1.86
C ALA A 155 -9.11 2.16 -3.25
N ILE A 156 -9.00 0.98 -3.88
CA ILE A 156 -8.48 0.83 -5.24
C ILE A 156 -9.33 1.64 -6.24
N LEU A 157 -10.66 1.51 -6.16
CA LEU A 157 -11.57 2.25 -7.03
C LEU A 157 -11.46 3.77 -6.85
N ALA A 158 -11.30 4.26 -5.60
CA ALA A 158 -11.13 5.68 -5.32
C ALA A 158 -9.92 6.28 -6.05
N THR A 159 -8.78 5.56 -6.06
CA THR A 159 -7.56 6.05 -6.74
C THR A 159 -7.74 6.21 -8.25
N ARG A 160 -8.73 5.53 -8.83
CA ARG A 160 -9.05 5.52 -10.27
C ARG A 160 -10.23 6.41 -10.64
N VAL A 161 -10.77 7.21 -9.71
CA VAL A 161 -11.96 8.04 -9.96
C VAL A 161 -11.81 8.96 -11.17
N HIS A 162 -10.61 9.48 -11.43
CA HIS A 162 -10.31 10.34 -12.58
C HIS A 162 -10.39 9.60 -13.94
N LEU A 163 -10.27 8.27 -13.95
CA LEU A 163 -10.38 7.44 -15.15
C LEU A 163 -11.79 6.86 -15.32
N THR A 164 -12.43 6.48 -14.22
CA THR A 164 -13.68 5.72 -14.23
C THR A 164 -14.92 6.61 -14.08
N GLY A 165 -14.77 7.81 -13.50
CA GLY A 165 -15.86 8.72 -13.18
C GLY A 165 -16.52 8.42 -11.84
N ALA A 166 -16.88 9.49 -11.10
CA ALA A 166 -17.38 9.39 -9.74
C ALA A 166 -18.69 8.58 -9.62
N ALA A 167 -19.65 8.77 -10.54
CA ALA A 167 -20.93 8.08 -10.50
C ALA A 167 -20.79 6.54 -10.59
N VAL A 168 -19.89 6.06 -11.45
CA VAL A 168 -19.62 4.62 -11.61
C VAL A 168 -18.97 4.06 -10.34
N VAL A 169 -17.98 4.75 -9.79
CA VAL A 169 -17.31 4.34 -8.54
C VAL A 169 -18.29 4.29 -7.36
N LEU A 170 -19.18 5.29 -7.24
CA LEU A 170 -20.20 5.32 -6.18
C LEU A 170 -21.20 4.17 -6.29
N ALA A 171 -21.59 3.77 -7.51
CA ALA A 171 -22.44 2.60 -7.71
C ALA A 171 -21.76 1.28 -7.28
N GLU A 172 -20.45 1.15 -7.49
CA GLU A 172 -19.69 0.01 -6.96
C GLU A 172 -19.63 0.04 -5.42
N TYR A 173 -19.51 1.24 -4.81
CA TYR A 173 -19.53 1.37 -3.35
C TYR A 173 -20.86 0.93 -2.73
N ASP A 174 -21.98 1.14 -3.42
CA ASP A 174 -23.28 0.66 -2.96
C ASP A 174 -23.34 -0.88 -2.88
N ARG A 175 -22.66 -1.57 -3.82
CA ARG A 175 -22.53 -3.03 -3.77
C ARG A 175 -21.61 -3.49 -2.65
N LEU A 176 -20.48 -2.78 -2.46
CA LEU A 176 -19.51 -3.07 -1.40
C LEU A 176 -20.08 -2.81 0.01
N GLN A 177 -20.98 -1.84 0.15
CA GLN A 177 -21.66 -1.50 1.42
C GLN A 177 -22.33 -2.73 2.06
N ILE A 178 -22.88 -3.65 1.26
CA ILE A 178 -23.54 -4.86 1.77
C ILE A 178 -22.57 -5.74 2.58
N ALA A 179 -21.31 -5.84 2.15
CA ALA A 179 -20.30 -6.58 2.90
C ALA A 179 -19.91 -5.84 4.19
N VAL A 180 -19.82 -4.51 4.12
CA VAL A 180 -19.54 -3.65 5.29
C VAL A 180 -20.65 -3.76 6.33
N ASP A 181 -21.91 -3.58 5.96
CA ASP A 181 -23.04 -3.64 6.89
C ASP A 181 -23.19 -5.00 7.57
N LYS A 182 -22.84 -6.09 6.86
CA LYS A 182 -23.02 -7.45 7.37
C LYS A 182 -21.86 -7.95 8.23
N THR A 183 -20.66 -7.41 8.05
CA THR A 183 -19.43 -8.01 8.63
C THR A 183 -18.44 -7.00 9.19
N GLY A 184 -18.68 -5.70 9.00
CA GLY A 184 -17.81 -4.63 9.43
C GLY A 184 -18.06 -4.20 10.86
N ALA A 185 -17.01 -3.68 11.48
CA ALA A 185 -17.10 -2.91 12.70
C ALA A 185 -17.01 -1.41 12.36
N ALA A 186 -16.98 -0.57 13.39
CA ALA A 186 -16.98 0.88 13.23
C ALA A 186 -15.84 1.40 12.32
N ALA A 187 -14.68 0.74 12.30
CA ALA A 187 -13.55 1.12 11.45
C ALA A 187 -13.85 0.95 9.96
N GLU A 188 -14.42 -0.19 9.55
CA GLU A 188 -14.76 -0.45 8.15
C GLU A 188 -15.85 0.51 7.64
N HIS A 189 -16.84 0.83 8.49
CA HIS A 189 -17.86 1.83 8.18
C HIS A 189 -17.25 3.23 8.00
N ARG A 190 -16.36 3.66 8.90
CA ARG A 190 -15.67 4.96 8.77
C ARG A 190 -14.80 5.01 7.52
N ALA A 191 -14.06 3.94 7.23
CA ALA A 191 -13.19 3.85 6.07
C ALA A 191 -13.97 3.96 4.75
N LEU A 192 -15.07 3.21 4.59
CA LEU A 192 -15.90 3.28 3.40
C LEU A 192 -16.58 4.65 3.26
N ALA A 193 -17.08 5.22 4.37
CA ALA A 193 -17.67 6.56 4.37
C ALA A 193 -16.65 7.63 3.95
N PHE A 194 -15.42 7.57 4.49
CA PHE A 194 -14.33 8.46 4.11
C PHE A 194 -14.02 8.41 2.61
N LEU A 195 -13.89 7.20 2.05
CA LEU A 195 -13.64 7.00 0.61
C LEU A 195 -14.81 7.53 -0.23
N ARG A 196 -16.05 7.28 0.19
CA ARG A 196 -17.25 7.79 -0.49
C ARG A 196 -17.23 9.32 -0.54
N SER A 197 -16.93 9.98 0.57
CA SER A 197 -16.79 11.44 0.62
C SER A 197 -15.64 11.97 -0.24
N HIS A 198 -14.54 11.22 -0.38
CA HIS A 198 -13.46 11.57 -1.31
C HIS A 198 -13.95 11.54 -2.77
N VAL A 199 -14.60 10.44 -3.17
CA VAL A 199 -15.09 10.25 -4.55
C VAL A 199 -16.17 11.27 -4.92
N SER A 200 -17.11 11.57 -4.02
CA SER A 200 -18.15 12.59 -4.28
C SER A 200 -17.54 13.97 -4.54
N ARG A 201 -16.57 14.40 -3.72
CA ARG A 201 -15.88 15.69 -3.91
C ARG A 201 -15.12 15.75 -5.23
N ALA A 202 -14.47 14.65 -5.64
CA ALA A 202 -13.80 14.58 -6.94
C ALA A 202 -14.81 14.73 -8.11
N GLY A 203 -16.01 14.16 -7.98
CA GLY A 203 -17.09 14.33 -8.96
C GLY A 203 -17.60 15.76 -9.07
N GLU A 204 -17.80 16.44 -7.93
CA GLU A 204 -18.23 17.86 -7.89
C GLU A 204 -17.20 18.77 -8.56
N GLN A 205 -15.91 18.56 -8.29
CA GLN A 205 -14.83 19.35 -8.89
C GLN A 205 -14.74 19.16 -10.41
N ALA A 206 -14.96 17.95 -10.91
CA ALA A 206 -14.98 17.67 -12.34
C ALA A 206 -16.18 18.32 -13.06
N GLY A 207 -17.34 18.38 -12.39
CA GLY A 207 -18.54 19.02 -12.92
C GLY A 207 -18.50 20.56 -12.91
N GLN A 208 -17.67 21.17 -12.06
CA GLN A 208 -17.44 22.62 -12.03
C GLN A 208 -16.42 23.10 -13.08
N GLN A 209 -15.66 22.19 -13.68
CA GLN A 209 -14.64 22.47 -14.71
C GLN A 209 -15.15 22.26 -16.14
N GLN A 210 -16.41 21.87 -16.31
CA GLN A 210 -17.12 21.69 -17.59
C GLN A 210 -18.11 22.83 -17.80
#